data_AF-A0A4U5UGF1-F1
#
_entry.id   AF-A0A4U5UGF1-F1
#
_cell.length_a   1.000
_cell.length_b   1.000
_cell.length_c   1.000
_cell.angle_alpha   90.00
_cell.angle_beta   90.00
_cell.angle_gamma   90.00
#
_symmetry.space_group_name_H-M   'P 1'
#
loop_
_entity.id
_entity.type
_entity.pdbx_description
1 polymer ?
#
loop_
_entity_poly.entity_id
_entity_poly.type
_entity_poly.pdbx_seq_one_letter_code
_entity_poly.pdbx_strand_id
1 'polypeptide(L)'
;MMDELQDISGHISDRISSLQRMVDLGSEPVMKQSEAADFQPAQMENVKKTNKSFILEMDFVTMPEFESIPQYMKGRVSYDQLNATVQCINTAVTAKYKILHQSVKTLNNHSRKLHQRFKDQETKDTKGQYFVVEDDIREFTQVKADKRFQGILNMLRHCQRLRELRGGGLTRYMLL
;
A
#
# COMPACT_ATOMS: atom_id res chain seq x y z
N MET A 1 -23.48 39.13 -42.79
CA MET A 1 -23.27 38.31 -41.57
C MET A 1 -22.70 36.98 -42.03
N MET A 2 -21.40 36.92 -42.34
CA MET A 2 -20.60 35.71 -42.57
C MET A 2 -19.17 36.17 -42.91
N ASP A 3 -18.38 36.42 -41.87
CA ASP A 3 -17.01 36.95 -41.99
C ASP A 3 -16.03 36.28 -41.01
N GLU A 4 -16.29 35.03 -40.56
CA GLU A 4 -15.38 34.37 -39.60
C GLU A 4 -15.28 32.85 -39.80
N LEU A 5 -14.82 32.39 -40.96
CA LEU A 5 -14.40 30.98 -41.12
C LEU A 5 -13.21 30.83 -42.08
N GLN A 6 -12.17 31.66 -41.92
CA GLN A 6 -10.92 31.49 -42.66
C GLN A 6 -9.70 31.91 -41.82
N ASP A 7 -9.51 31.37 -40.61
CA ASP A 7 -8.22 31.56 -39.92
C ASP A 7 -7.85 30.52 -38.84
N ILE A 8 -8.01 29.22 -39.13
CA ILE A 8 -7.46 28.16 -38.25
C ILE A 8 -6.87 27.01 -39.10
N SER A 9 -5.94 27.33 -40.00
CA SER A 9 -5.19 26.32 -40.76
C SER A 9 -3.72 26.72 -40.96
N GLY A 10 -3.06 27.14 -39.88
CA GLY A 10 -1.67 27.61 -39.92
C GLY A 10 -0.76 27.19 -38.77
N HIS A 11 -1.17 26.26 -37.89
CA HIS A 11 -0.36 25.99 -36.68
C HIS A 11 -0.24 24.54 -36.20
N ILE A 12 -0.53 23.56 -37.07
CA ILE A 12 -0.35 22.13 -36.74
C ILE A 12 0.65 21.44 -37.69
N SER A 13 1.02 22.06 -38.82
CA SER A 13 1.85 21.41 -39.84
C SER A 13 3.35 21.30 -39.50
N ASP A 14 3.84 21.94 -38.44
CA ASP A 14 5.29 21.97 -38.14
C ASP A 14 5.76 20.85 -37.20
N ARG A 15 4.85 20.04 -36.64
CA ARG A 15 5.22 18.93 -35.74
C ARG A 15 5.27 17.55 -36.40
N ILE A 16 4.79 17.43 -37.64
CA ILE A 16 4.77 16.15 -38.38
C ILE A 16 5.99 16.00 -39.30
N SER A 17 6.77 17.05 -39.52
CA SER A 17 7.97 17.03 -40.38
C SER A 17 9.26 16.50 -39.73
N SER A 18 9.24 16.16 -38.43
CA SER A 18 10.44 15.65 -37.73
C SER A 18 10.47 14.13 -37.53
N LEU A 19 9.41 13.40 -37.91
CA LEU A 19 9.38 11.93 -37.84
C LEU A 19 9.75 11.22 -39.15
N GLN A 20 10.14 11.95 -40.21
CA GLN A 20 10.41 11.38 -41.54
C GLN A 20 11.78 11.76 -42.13
N ARG A 21 12.84 11.83 -41.32
CA ARG A 21 14.23 11.91 -41.83
C ARG A 21 15.22 11.19 -40.92
N MET A 22 15.23 9.86 -40.98
CA MET A 22 16.43 9.02 -40.91
C MET A 22 16.02 7.55 -41.09
N VAL A 23 15.52 7.25 -42.28
CA VAL A 23 15.52 5.91 -42.85
C VAL A 23 15.96 6.12 -44.28
N ASP A 24 17.26 5.99 -44.55
CA ASP A 24 17.67 5.25 -45.74
C ASP A 24 19.17 4.91 -45.75
N LEU A 25 19.44 3.75 -46.36
CA LEU A 25 20.68 3.29 -46.99
C LEU A 25 21.75 2.60 -46.11
N GLY A 26 21.72 1.27 -46.16
CA GLY A 26 22.82 0.57 -46.86
C GLY A 26 23.40 -0.67 -46.20
N SER A 27 23.19 -1.81 -46.89
CA SER A 27 24.05 -3.01 -46.98
C SER A 27 24.19 -3.99 -45.80
N GLU A 28 23.45 -5.11 -45.90
CA GLU A 28 23.90 -6.49 -45.62
C GLU A 28 25.12 -6.89 -46.50
N PRO A 29 25.85 -8.01 -46.29
CA PRO A 29 25.68 -9.12 -45.33
C PRO A 29 27.00 -9.52 -44.60
N VAL A 30 26.97 -10.59 -43.76
CA VAL A 30 27.91 -11.75 -43.75
C VAL A 30 28.03 -12.37 -42.34
N MET A 31 27.67 -13.66 -42.26
CA MET A 31 27.88 -14.57 -41.13
C MET A 31 29.35 -14.76 -40.77
N LYS A 32 29.68 -14.85 -39.47
CA LYS A 32 30.67 -15.79 -38.91
C LYS A 32 30.60 -15.86 -37.38
N GLN A 33 30.52 -17.09 -36.88
CA GLN A 33 30.63 -17.48 -35.47
C GLN A 33 31.98 -17.08 -34.88
N SER A 34 32.04 -16.70 -33.60
CA SER A 34 33.22 -16.84 -32.72
C SER A 34 32.85 -16.49 -31.28
N GLU A 35 33.16 -17.43 -30.41
CA GLU A 35 33.09 -17.42 -28.95
C GLU A 35 34.27 -16.63 -28.34
N ALA A 36 34.13 -16.27 -27.06
CA ALA A 36 35.15 -15.82 -26.11
C ALA A 36 35.28 -14.31 -25.77
N ALA A 37 35.18 -14.09 -24.45
CA ALA A 37 36.00 -13.21 -23.61
C ALA A 37 35.70 -11.69 -23.54
N ASP A 38 35.17 -11.34 -22.37
CA ASP A 38 35.71 -10.34 -21.44
C ASP A 38 35.66 -8.86 -21.84
N PHE A 39 34.58 -8.19 -21.43
CA PHE A 39 34.58 -6.73 -21.25
C PHE A 39 33.95 -6.36 -19.90
N GLN A 40 34.72 -5.53 -19.19
CA GLN A 40 34.58 -5.11 -17.80
C GLN A 40 33.21 -4.47 -17.48
N PRO A 41 32.72 -4.59 -16.24
CA PRO A 41 31.48 -3.97 -15.81
C PRO A 41 31.69 -2.46 -15.63
N ALA A 42 31.26 -1.68 -16.62
CA ALA A 42 31.12 -0.24 -16.49
C ALA A 42 30.04 0.06 -15.44
N GLN A 43 30.47 0.79 -14.41
CA GLN A 43 29.67 1.28 -13.31
C GLN A 43 28.45 2.07 -13.83
N MET A 44 27.25 1.64 -13.44
CA MET A 44 26.09 2.53 -13.46
C MET A 44 25.46 2.57 -12.07
N GLU A 45 25.73 3.73 -11.47
CA GLU A 45 24.89 4.48 -10.55
C GLU A 45 24.25 3.77 -9.36
N ASN A 46 24.74 4.23 -8.21
CA ASN A 46 24.11 4.28 -6.91
C ASN A 46 22.57 4.42 -7.01
N VAL A 47 21.89 3.28 -7.13
CA VAL A 47 20.50 3.15 -6.73
C VAL A 47 20.52 3.34 -5.22
N LYS A 48 20.26 4.59 -4.80
CA LYS A 48 19.87 4.90 -3.43
C LYS A 48 18.75 3.92 -3.10
N LYS A 49 19.11 2.87 -2.34
CA LYS A 49 18.17 1.93 -1.75
C LYS A 49 17.26 2.78 -0.88
N THR A 50 16.16 3.24 -1.46
CA THR A 50 15.01 3.68 -0.70
C THR A 50 14.61 2.42 0.06
N ASN A 51 15.04 2.35 1.31
CA ASN A 51 14.56 1.39 2.28
C ASN A 51 13.07 1.69 2.40
N LYS A 52 12.26 1.17 1.47
CA LYS A 52 10.83 1.08 1.62
C LYS A 52 10.66 0.20 2.84
N SER A 53 10.46 0.83 4.00
CA SER A 53 10.15 0.12 5.22
C SER A 53 8.91 -0.71 4.91
N PHE A 54 9.07 -2.01 4.74
CA PHE A 54 7.95 -2.89 4.45
C PHE A 54 7.07 -2.92 5.69
N ILE A 55 5.86 -2.38 5.58
CA ILE A 55 4.84 -2.44 6.63
C ILE A 55 3.99 -3.66 6.32
N LEU A 56 3.78 -4.53 7.30
CA LEU A 56 2.92 -5.70 7.14
C LEU A 56 1.47 -5.24 6.97
N GLU A 57 0.81 -5.72 5.92
CA GLU A 57 -0.62 -5.53 5.69
C GLU A 57 -1.33 -6.88 5.78
N MET A 58 -2.59 -6.86 6.19
CA MET A 58 -3.46 -8.02 6.30
C MET A 58 -4.01 -8.40 4.92
N ASP A 59 -3.93 -9.69 4.58
CA ASP A 59 -4.54 -10.20 3.36
C ASP A 59 -6.07 -10.15 3.43
N PHE A 60 -6.70 -9.84 2.30
CA PHE A 60 -8.15 -9.91 2.16
C PHE A 60 -8.65 -11.33 2.39
N VAL A 61 -9.89 -11.43 2.88
CA VAL A 61 -10.59 -12.71 3.00
C VAL A 61 -11.13 -13.07 1.63
N THR A 62 -10.82 -14.27 1.14
CA THR A 62 -11.33 -14.78 -0.13
C THR A 62 -12.79 -15.25 0.00
N MET A 63 -13.50 -15.37 -1.12
CA MET A 63 -14.90 -15.83 -1.09
C MET A 63 -15.08 -17.20 -0.41
N PRO A 64 -14.23 -18.23 -0.69
CA PRO A 64 -14.35 -19.52 -0.01
C PRO A 64 -14.10 -19.43 1.50
N GLU A 65 -13.12 -18.61 1.93
CA GLU A 65 -12.88 -18.37 3.35
C GLU A 65 -14.09 -17.71 4.01
N PHE A 66 -14.70 -16.72 3.36
CA PHE A 66 -15.91 -16.05 3.85
C PHE A 66 -17.10 -17.00 3.95
N GLU A 67 -17.31 -17.86 2.95
CA GLU A 67 -18.37 -18.85 2.95
C GLU A 67 -18.20 -19.87 4.09
N SER A 68 -16.97 -20.25 4.40
CA SER A 68 -16.65 -21.18 5.49
C SER A 68 -16.95 -20.63 6.89
N ILE A 69 -17.06 -19.31 7.05
CA ILE A 69 -17.41 -18.68 8.33
C ILE A 69 -18.84 -19.11 8.73
N PRO A 70 -19.07 -19.61 9.95
CA PRO A 70 -20.40 -19.98 10.43
C PRO A 70 -21.40 -18.81 10.40
N GLN A 71 -22.67 -19.10 10.05
CA GLN A 71 -23.71 -18.08 9.88
C GLN A 71 -23.95 -17.22 11.13
N TYR A 72 -23.85 -17.82 12.32
CA TYR A 72 -24.01 -17.09 13.58
C TYR A 72 -22.90 -16.05 13.82
N MET A 73 -21.71 -16.22 13.22
CA MET A 73 -20.62 -15.25 13.26
C MET A 73 -20.80 -14.15 12.21
N LYS A 74 -21.20 -14.54 10.99
CA LYS A 74 -21.46 -13.59 9.89
C LYS A 74 -22.59 -12.62 10.21
N GLY A 75 -23.66 -13.11 10.85
CA GLY A 75 -24.85 -12.31 11.10
C GLY A 75 -25.43 -11.77 9.79
N ARG A 76 -25.42 -10.44 9.62
CA ARG A 76 -25.84 -9.75 8.38
C ARG A 76 -24.68 -9.09 7.62
N VAL A 77 -23.44 -9.41 7.99
CA VAL A 77 -22.24 -8.84 7.35
C VAL A 77 -22.06 -9.47 5.98
N SER A 78 -21.91 -8.64 4.94
CA SER A 78 -21.56 -9.10 3.59
C SER A 78 -20.05 -9.25 3.40
N TYR A 79 -19.65 -9.99 2.37
CA TYR A 79 -18.24 -10.14 1.95
C TYR A 79 -17.54 -8.78 1.79
N ASP A 80 -18.19 -7.84 1.08
CA ASP A 80 -17.65 -6.51 0.83
C ASP A 80 -17.42 -5.73 2.13
N GLN A 81 -18.32 -5.88 3.11
CA GLN A 81 -18.21 -5.18 4.39
C GLN A 81 -17.07 -5.73 5.25
N LEU A 82 -16.85 -7.04 5.19
CA LEU A 82 -15.69 -7.68 5.83
C LEU A 82 -14.39 -7.13 5.22
N ASN A 83 -14.24 -7.18 3.90
CA ASN A 83 -13.03 -6.75 3.22
C ASN A 83 -12.83 -5.22 3.23
N ALA A 84 -13.90 -4.42 3.26
CA ALA A 84 -13.80 -2.99 3.54
C ALA A 84 -13.20 -2.73 4.93
N THR A 85 -13.53 -3.57 5.92
CA THR A 85 -12.94 -3.47 7.26
C THR A 85 -11.46 -3.88 7.26
N VAL A 86 -11.08 -4.91 6.50
CA VAL A 86 -9.67 -5.28 6.28
C VAL A 86 -8.90 -4.08 5.71
N GLN A 87 -9.43 -3.43 4.68
CA GLN A 87 -8.82 -2.23 4.08
C GLN A 87 -8.67 -1.08 5.10
N CYS A 88 -9.68 -0.87 5.96
CA CYS A 88 -9.58 0.12 7.03
C CYS A 88 -8.45 -0.24 8.01
N ILE A 89 -8.37 -1.50 8.44
CA ILE A 89 -7.30 -1.95 9.34
C ILE A 89 -5.92 -1.75 8.68
N ASN A 90 -5.75 -2.14 7.42
CA ASN A 90 -4.50 -1.93 6.67
C ASN A 90 -4.13 -0.45 6.58
N THR A 91 -5.12 0.42 6.33
CA THR A 91 -4.90 1.87 6.32
C THR A 91 -4.41 2.38 7.67
N ALA A 92 -5.01 1.91 8.78
CA ALA A 92 -4.60 2.29 10.12
C ALA A 92 -3.19 1.77 10.48
N VAL A 93 -2.87 0.53 10.11
CA VAL A 93 -1.54 -0.08 10.29
C VAL A 93 -0.51 0.72 9.50
N THR A 94 -0.75 0.94 8.20
CA THR A 94 0.17 1.69 7.34
C THR A 94 0.38 3.12 7.83
N ALA A 95 -0.66 3.82 8.28
CA ALA A 95 -0.53 5.14 8.87
C ALA A 95 0.29 5.14 10.18
N LYS A 96 -0.02 4.21 11.10
CA LYS A 96 0.69 4.06 12.38
C LYS A 96 2.18 3.78 12.18
N TYR A 97 2.51 2.77 11.39
CA TYR A 97 3.89 2.33 11.21
C TYR A 97 4.69 3.27 10.31
N LYS A 98 4.04 4.02 9.41
CA LYS A 98 4.66 5.15 8.72
C LYS A 98 5.11 6.24 9.69
N ILE A 99 4.28 6.58 10.68
CA ILE A 99 4.64 7.54 11.73
C ILE A 99 5.77 6.99 12.62
N LEU A 100 5.72 5.70 13.00
CA LEU A 100 6.77 5.06 13.83
C LEU A 100 8.14 4.97 13.14
N HIS A 101 8.16 4.72 11.83
CA HIS A 101 9.41 4.65 11.07
C HIS A 101 9.93 6.03 10.64
N GLN A 102 9.09 7.06 10.65
CA GLN A 102 9.49 8.41 10.33
C GLN A 102 10.31 9.05 11.46
N SER A 103 11.35 9.80 11.10
CA SER A 103 12.16 10.54 12.09
C SER A 103 11.31 11.54 12.87
N VAL A 104 11.38 11.50 14.20
CA VAL A 104 10.62 12.38 15.10
C VAL A 104 10.91 13.88 14.85
N LYS A 105 12.08 14.22 14.28
CA LYS A 105 12.43 15.60 13.93
C LYS A 105 11.59 16.16 12.79
N THR A 106 11.08 15.30 11.90
CA THR A 106 10.28 15.71 10.74
C THR A 106 8.78 15.60 11.00
N LEU A 107 8.37 15.07 12.16
CA LEU A 107 6.96 14.96 12.55
C LEU A 107 6.39 16.29 13.06
N ASN A 108 5.16 16.59 12.63
CA ASN A 108 4.35 17.66 13.18
C ASN A 108 3.92 17.36 14.64
N ASN A 109 3.31 18.34 15.31
CA ASN A 109 2.92 18.21 16.72
C ASN A 109 1.93 17.06 16.99
N HIS A 110 0.96 16.85 16.09
CA HIS A 110 -0.02 15.77 16.21
C HIS A 110 0.63 14.39 16.07
N SER A 111 1.38 14.20 14.98
CA SER A 111 2.10 12.96 14.72
C SER A 111 3.16 12.65 15.78
N ARG A 112 3.75 13.67 16.43
CA ARG A 112 4.66 13.49 17.57
C ARG A 112 3.95 12.93 18.80
N LYS A 113 2.74 13.42 19.10
CA LYS A 113 1.89 12.88 20.18
C LYS A 113 1.47 11.44 19.88
N LEU A 114 1.05 11.17 18.64
CA LEU A 114 0.72 9.82 18.18
C LEU A 114 1.92 8.88 18.29
N HIS A 115 3.10 9.31 17.83
CA HIS A 115 4.34 8.54 17.92
C HIS A 115 4.69 8.18 19.38
N GLN A 116 4.54 9.13 20.31
CA GLN A 116 4.74 8.84 21.74
C GLN A 116 3.70 7.83 22.25
N ARG A 117 2.40 8.04 21.96
CA ARG A 117 1.33 7.11 22.33
C ARG A 117 1.60 5.69 21.81
N PHE A 118 2.03 5.55 20.55
CA PHE A 118 2.36 4.25 19.97
C PHE A 118 3.50 3.55 20.72
N LYS A 119 4.54 4.29 21.11
CA LYS A 119 5.63 3.75 21.93
C LYS A 119 5.17 3.34 23.32
N ASP A 120 4.29 4.09 23.95
CA ASP A 120 3.78 3.78 25.29
C ASP A 120 2.86 2.54 25.28
N GLN A 121 2.25 2.23 24.14
CA GLN A 121 1.41 1.04 23.97
C GLN A 121 2.21 -0.25 23.72
N GLU A 122 3.50 -0.15 23.42
CA GLU A 122 4.36 -1.32 23.23
C GLU A 122 4.53 -2.12 24.52
N THR A 123 4.63 -3.44 24.36
CA THR A 123 4.84 -4.40 25.45
C THR A 123 5.90 -5.41 25.03
N LYS A 124 6.34 -6.26 25.96
CA LYS A 124 7.30 -7.32 25.65
C LYS A 124 6.77 -8.26 24.56
N ASP A 125 5.46 -8.49 24.53
CA ASP A 125 4.78 -9.43 23.64
C ASP A 125 4.45 -8.85 22.25
N THR A 126 4.57 -7.53 22.07
CA THR A 126 4.32 -6.84 20.79
C THR A 126 5.61 -6.50 20.03
N LYS A 127 6.77 -6.77 20.64
CA LYS A 127 8.07 -6.44 20.05
C LYS A 127 8.24 -7.14 18.70
N GLY A 128 8.44 -6.34 17.65
CA GLY A 128 8.63 -6.84 16.28
C GLY A 128 7.35 -7.32 15.61
N GLN A 129 6.18 -7.08 16.22
CA GLN A 129 4.87 -7.45 15.67
C GLN A 129 4.13 -6.20 15.22
N TYR A 130 3.29 -6.36 14.19
CA TYR A 130 2.40 -5.29 13.72
C TYR A 130 1.06 -5.37 14.45
N PHE A 131 0.63 -4.28 15.08
CA PHE A 131 -0.65 -4.22 15.77
C PHE A 131 -1.28 -2.84 15.70
N VAL A 132 -2.61 -2.83 15.80
CA VAL A 132 -3.39 -1.61 16.00
C VAL A 132 -4.26 -1.74 17.23
N VAL A 133 -4.63 -0.60 17.80
CA VAL A 133 -5.67 -0.52 18.83
C VAL A 133 -6.90 0.17 18.27
N GLU A 134 -8.00 0.07 19.01
CA GLU A 134 -9.27 0.65 18.61
C GLU A 134 -9.17 2.16 18.30
N ASP A 135 -8.43 2.90 19.13
CA ASP A 135 -8.20 4.33 18.91
C ASP A 135 -7.44 4.61 17.61
N ASP A 136 -6.55 3.72 17.16
CA ASP A 136 -5.80 3.89 15.90
C ASP A 136 -6.76 3.78 14.71
N ILE A 137 -7.70 2.84 14.77
CA ILE A 137 -8.72 2.65 13.74
C ILE A 137 -9.63 3.86 13.67
N ARG A 138 -10.09 4.38 14.82
CA ARG A 138 -10.91 5.60 14.87
C ARG A 138 -10.16 6.82 14.33
N GLU A 139 -8.88 6.96 14.67
CA GLU A 139 -8.02 8.05 14.24
C GLU A 139 -7.82 8.09 12.71
N PHE A 140 -7.60 6.92 12.08
CA PHE A 140 -7.18 6.86 10.68
C PHE A 140 -8.27 6.49 9.67
N THR A 141 -9.38 5.90 10.11
CA THR A 141 -10.37 5.29 9.19
C THR A 141 -11.79 5.82 9.35
N GLN A 142 -12.03 6.70 10.33
CA GLN A 142 -13.36 7.21 10.72
C GLN A 142 -14.39 6.10 11.01
N VAL A 143 -13.97 4.83 11.10
CA VAL A 143 -14.84 3.70 11.43
C VAL A 143 -15.18 3.75 12.92
N LYS A 144 -16.47 3.60 13.22
CA LYS A 144 -16.95 3.44 14.59
C LYS A 144 -16.69 2.02 15.06
N ALA A 145 -16.06 1.88 16.21
CA ALA A 145 -15.84 0.61 16.85
C ALA A 145 -17.10 0.14 17.60
N ASP A 146 -18.15 -0.16 16.84
CA ASP A 146 -19.44 -0.61 17.35
C ASP A 146 -19.50 -2.16 17.48
N LYS A 147 -20.66 -2.69 17.89
CA LYS A 147 -20.87 -4.14 17.99
C LYS A 147 -20.69 -4.87 16.66
N ARG A 148 -20.94 -4.20 15.53
CA ARG A 148 -20.77 -4.78 14.20
C ARG A 148 -19.29 -4.89 13.86
N PHE A 149 -18.50 -3.86 14.15
CA PHE A 149 -17.04 -3.91 14.02
C PHE A 149 -16.44 -5.03 14.88
N GLN A 150 -16.91 -5.20 16.11
CA GLN A 150 -16.50 -6.32 16.97
C GLN A 150 -16.89 -7.69 16.40
N GLY A 151 -18.08 -7.82 15.79
CA GLY A 151 -18.48 -9.02 15.05
C GLY A 151 -17.53 -9.33 13.89
N ILE A 152 -17.12 -8.29 13.14
CA ILE A 152 -16.16 -8.41 12.04
C ILE A 152 -14.77 -8.82 12.55
N LEU A 153 -14.30 -8.27 13.68
CA LEU A 153 -13.04 -8.71 14.29
C LEU A 153 -13.06 -10.19 14.67
N ASN A 154 -14.19 -10.69 15.19
CA ASN A 154 -14.36 -12.12 15.47
C ASN A 154 -14.29 -12.97 14.19
N MET A 155 -14.87 -12.49 13.08
CA MET A 155 -14.76 -13.14 11.78
C MET A 155 -13.30 -13.15 11.28
N LEU A 156 -12.59 -12.03 11.38
CA LEU A 156 -11.18 -11.94 10.97
C LEU A 156 -10.27 -12.83 11.81
N ARG A 157 -10.56 -12.96 13.11
CA ARG A 157 -9.89 -13.92 13.99
C ARG A 157 -10.15 -15.36 13.56
N HIS A 158 -11.38 -15.70 13.14
CA HIS A 158 -11.72 -17.03 12.62
C HIS A 158 -10.94 -17.33 11.33
N CYS A 159 -10.81 -16.34 10.44
CA CYS A 159 -10.00 -16.43 9.22
C CYS A 159 -8.49 -16.28 9.47
N GLN A 160 -8.03 -16.29 10.74
CA GLN A 160 -6.62 -16.21 11.12
C GLN A 160 -5.89 -14.97 10.57
N ARG A 161 -6.61 -13.86 10.39
CA ARG A 161 -6.02 -12.59 9.91
C ARG A 161 -5.42 -11.75 11.03
N LEU A 162 -5.95 -11.90 12.23
CA LEU A 162 -5.48 -11.18 13.41
C LEU A 162 -5.69 -12.01 14.68
N ARG A 163 -4.96 -11.64 15.74
CA ARG A 163 -5.19 -12.10 17.11
C ARG A 163 -5.30 -10.94 18.08
N GLU A 164 -6.06 -11.15 19.16
CA GLU A 164 -6.18 -10.18 20.24
C GLU A 164 -5.16 -10.45 21.35
N LEU A 165 -4.51 -9.39 21.81
CA LEU A 165 -3.69 -9.38 23.02
C LEU A 165 -4.20 -8.31 23.96
N ARG A 166 -4.64 -8.74 25.14
CA ARG A 166 -5.17 -7.86 26.19
C ARG A 166 -4.13 -7.69 27.28
N GLY A 167 -3.90 -6.44 27.69
CA GLY A 167 -2.96 -6.12 28.76
C GLY A 167 -2.89 -4.62 29.03
N GLY A 168 -2.78 -4.24 30.31
CA GLY A 168 -2.70 -2.83 30.73
C GLY A 168 -3.96 -2.03 30.41
N GLY A 169 -5.15 -2.66 30.47
CA GLY A 169 -6.42 -2.01 30.13
C GLY A 169 -6.62 -1.74 28.63
N LEU A 170 -5.73 -2.25 27.77
CA LEU A 170 -5.74 -2.02 26.33
C LEU A 170 -5.80 -3.34 25.56
N THR A 171 -6.66 -3.39 24.55
CA THR A 171 -6.74 -4.51 23.59
C THR A 171 -5.97 -4.15 22.33
N ARG A 172 -5.03 -5.02 21.96
CA ARG A 172 -4.18 -4.89 20.77
C ARG A 172 -4.58 -5.96 19.76
N TYR A 173 -4.91 -5.52 18.56
CA TYR A 173 -5.19 -6.41 17.42
C TYR A 173 -3.89 -6.59 16.64
N MET A 174 -3.20 -7.70 16.88
CA MET A 174 -1.98 -8.06 16.18
C MET A 174 -2.30 -8.72 14.85
N LEU A 175 -1.67 -8.28 13.79
CA LEU A 175 -1.73 -8.90 12.47
C LEU A 175 -0.94 -10.22 12.51
N LEU A 176 -1.43 -11.20 11.77
CA LEU A 176 -0.83 -12.53 11.63
C LEU A 176 -0.18 -12.70 10.26
#